data_AF-A0A099FHY9-F1
#
_entry.id   AF-A0A099FHY9-F1
#
_cell.length_a   1.000
_cell.length_b   1.000
_cell.length_c   1.000
_cell.angle_alpha   90.00
_cell.angle_beta   90.00
_cell.angle_gamma   90.00
#
_symmetry.space_group_name_H-M   'P 1'
#
loop_
_entity.id
_entity.type
_entity.pdbx_description
1 polymer ?
#
loop_
_entity_poly.entity_id
_entity_poly.type
_entity_poly.pdbx_seq_one_letter_code
_entity_poly.pdbx_strand_id
1 'polypeptide(L)'
;MIRLTAALLAAALVAPLALSAQEVVPIRAEDQARLDGLNAAAGEALRQVLGQGDSQQIADATRALRGAAQAADSDSVAALAGDWSCRMTKLGGNLPAVSYPPFRCRFAAMEGVMTFEKLTGSQRTRGFLRSDGERVVYLGSSFVQGEEPRAYDDFPETVDLSAGETLPDVGVLEVTGPGSARILFPRPYRESVLNVLTLTR
;
A
#
# COMPACT_ATOMS: atom_id res chain seq x y z
N MET A 1 22.73 44.48 64.79
CA MET A 1 23.38 43.65 63.75
C MET A 1 22.46 42.48 63.43
N ILE A 2 21.62 42.58 62.39
CA ILE A 2 20.70 41.53 61.96
C ILE A 2 21.08 41.17 60.51
N ARG A 3 21.46 39.91 60.27
CA ARG A 3 21.79 39.38 58.94
C ARG A 3 20.52 38.75 58.34
N LEU A 4 20.05 39.27 57.22
CA LEU A 4 19.01 38.64 56.40
C LEU A 4 19.69 37.81 55.29
N THR A 5 19.57 36.48 55.38
CA THR A 5 19.91 35.55 54.30
C THR A 5 18.72 35.39 53.37
N ALA A 6 18.84 35.89 52.15
CA ALA A 6 17.84 35.68 51.10
C ALA A 6 18.05 34.31 50.43
N ALA A 7 17.03 33.45 50.48
CA ALA A 7 17.00 32.18 49.75
C ALA A 7 16.37 32.41 48.37
N LEU A 8 17.14 32.24 47.30
CA LEU A 8 16.62 32.19 45.93
C LEU A 8 16.01 30.79 45.67
N LEU A 9 14.69 30.73 45.49
CA LEU A 9 14.03 29.58 44.86
C LEU A 9 14.18 29.69 43.34
N ALA A 10 14.93 28.78 42.73
CA ALA A 10 14.96 28.60 41.28
C ALA A 10 13.79 27.69 40.85
N ALA A 11 12.78 28.26 40.21
CA ALA A 11 11.69 27.51 39.60
C ALA A 11 12.14 26.95 38.24
N ALA A 12 12.32 25.63 38.15
CA ALA A 12 12.59 24.95 36.89
C ALA A 12 11.29 24.87 36.06
N LEU A 13 11.21 25.65 34.99
CA LEU A 13 10.15 25.54 33.98
C LEU A 13 10.38 24.27 33.16
N VAL A 14 9.59 23.23 33.42
CA VAL A 14 9.48 22.06 32.55
C VAL A 14 8.55 22.42 31.40
N ALA A 15 9.11 22.70 30.22
CA ALA A 15 8.31 22.91 29.01
C ALA A 15 7.70 21.56 28.56
N PRO A 16 6.39 21.47 28.30
CA PRO A 16 5.80 20.25 27.77
C PRO A 16 6.29 20.04 26.33
N LEU A 17 6.84 18.85 26.06
CA LEU A 17 7.12 18.40 24.71
C LEU A 17 5.76 18.26 23.99
N ALA A 18 5.49 19.17 23.06
CA ALA A 18 4.34 19.03 22.16
C ALA A 18 4.60 17.82 21.26
N LEU A 19 3.84 16.75 21.47
CA LEU A 19 3.76 15.64 20.54
C LEU A 19 3.05 16.16 19.29
N SER A 20 3.78 16.42 18.20
CA SER A 20 3.21 16.83 16.93
C SER A 20 2.26 15.76 16.42
N ALA A 21 0.98 16.07 16.27
CA ALA A 21 0.03 15.20 15.59
C ALA A 21 0.51 15.04 14.15
N GLN A 22 0.77 13.79 13.74
CA GLN A 22 1.19 13.46 12.39
C GLN A 22 0.07 13.84 11.42
N GLU A 23 0.37 14.67 10.43
CA GLU A 23 -0.62 15.10 9.45
C GLU A 23 -1.11 13.89 8.67
N VAL A 24 -2.42 13.67 8.67
CA VAL A 24 -3.03 12.52 7.99
C VAL A 24 -3.09 12.84 6.51
N VAL A 25 -2.27 12.14 5.72
CA VAL A 25 -2.33 12.21 4.26
C VAL A 25 -3.72 11.78 3.76
N PRO A 26 -4.48 12.66 3.07
CA PRO A 26 -5.81 12.33 2.57
C PRO A 26 -5.73 11.37 1.38
N ILE A 27 -6.74 10.49 1.21
CA ILE A 27 -6.90 9.72 -0.03
C ILE A 27 -7.36 10.68 -1.13
N ARG A 28 -6.71 10.60 -2.30
CA ARG A 28 -7.12 11.35 -3.49
C ARG A 28 -8.53 10.94 -3.94
N ALA A 29 -9.34 11.87 -4.44
CA ALA A 29 -10.73 11.59 -4.81
C ALA A 29 -10.88 10.46 -5.86
N GLU A 30 -10.00 10.42 -6.85
CA GLU A 30 -9.96 9.34 -7.86
C GLU A 30 -9.60 7.99 -7.23
N ASP A 31 -8.63 7.97 -6.31
CA ASP A 31 -8.21 6.75 -5.63
C ASP A 31 -9.27 6.24 -4.65
N GLN A 32 -10.02 7.14 -4.02
CA GLN A 32 -11.20 6.78 -3.23
C GLN A 32 -12.23 6.05 -4.10
N ALA A 33 -12.55 6.59 -5.29
CA ALA A 33 -13.46 5.94 -6.22
C ALA A 33 -12.95 4.56 -6.68
N ARG A 34 -11.64 4.41 -6.90
CA ARG A 34 -11.00 3.13 -7.23
C ARG A 34 -11.14 2.11 -6.10
N LEU A 35 -10.84 2.52 -4.86
CA LEU A 35 -10.97 1.71 -3.65
C LEU A 35 -12.42 1.24 -3.45
N ASP A 36 -13.39 2.13 -3.61
CA ASP A 36 -14.81 1.82 -3.44
C ASP A 36 -15.33 0.92 -4.57
N GLY A 37 -14.72 1.02 -5.75
CA GLY A 37 -14.97 0.17 -6.92
C GLY A 37 -14.28 -1.20 -6.91
N LEU A 38 -13.56 -1.58 -5.84
CA LEU A 38 -12.74 -2.80 -5.80
C LEU A 38 -13.51 -4.06 -6.21
N ASN A 39 -14.69 -4.31 -5.63
CA ASN A 39 -15.47 -5.51 -5.93
C ASN A 39 -15.98 -5.54 -7.37
N ALA A 40 -16.34 -4.37 -7.92
CA ALA A 40 -16.75 -4.25 -9.32
C ALA A 40 -15.59 -4.56 -10.27
N ALA A 41 -14.40 -4.01 -9.98
CA ALA A 41 -13.18 -4.28 -10.73
C ALA A 41 -12.78 -5.76 -10.66
N ALA A 42 -12.82 -6.37 -9.47
CA ALA A 42 -12.53 -7.80 -9.30
C ALA A 42 -13.51 -8.69 -10.08
N GLY A 43 -14.82 -8.38 -10.04
CA GLY A 43 -15.83 -9.10 -10.80
C GLY A 43 -15.64 -8.97 -12.32
N GLU A 44 -15.29 -7.78 -12.82
CA GLU A 44 -14.96 -7.57 -14.23
C GLU A 44 -13.72 -8.35 -14.66
N ALA A 45 -12.63 -8.23 -13.90
CA ALA A 45 -11.39 -8.94 -14.16
C ALA A 45 -11.61 -10.46 -14.21
N LEU A 46 -12.32 -11.01 -13.21
CA LEU A 46 -12.63 -12.44 -13.16
C LEU A 46 -13.53 -12.91 -14.30
N ARG A 47 -14.52 -12.11 -14.74
CA ARG A 47 -15.32 -12.44 -15.92
C ARG A 47 -14.46 -12.57 -17.17
N GLN A 48 -13.50 -11.65 -17.35
CA GLN A 48 -12.57 -11.73 -18.48
C GLN A 48 -11.63 -12.95 -18.37
N VAL A 49 -11.04 -13.18 -17.19
CA VAL A 49 -10.18 -14.36 -16.94
C VAL A 49 -10.92 -15.65 -17.26
N LEU A 50 -12.12 -15.84 -16.73
CA LEU A 50 -12.87 -17.09 -16.89
C LEU A 50 -13.46 -17.27 -18.29
N GLY A 51 -13.78 -16.16 -18.97
CA GLY A 51 -14.36 -16.20 -20.32
C GLY A 51 -13.34 -16.30 -21.45
N GLN A 52 -12.10 -15.84 -21.23
CA GLN A 52 -11.10 -15.68 -22.29
C GLN A 52 -9.72 -16.28 -21.95
N GLY A 53 -9.46 -16.58 -20.68
CA GLY A 53 -8.17 -17.07 -20.23
C GLY A 53 -7.96 -18.56 -20.49
N ASP A 54 -6.70 -18.95 -20.71
CA ASP A 54 -6.30 -20.35 -20.74
C ASP A 54 -6.25 -20.97 -19.32
N SER A 55 -5.96 -22.27 -19.25
CA SER A 55 -5.90 -23.00 -17.98
C SER A 55 -4.83 -22.46 -17.02
N GLN A 56 -3.71 -21.97 -17.53
CA GLN A 56 -2.64 -21.39 -16.72
C GLN A 56 -3.06 -20.03 -16.14
N GLN A 57 -3.70 -19.19 -16.96
CA GLN A 57 -4.23 -17.89 -16.55
C GLN A 57 -5.30 -18.02 -15.47
N ILE A 58 -6.22 -18.99 -15.61
CA ILE A 58 -7.23 -19.28 -14.58
C ILE A 58 -6.56 -19.77 -13.29
N ALA A 59 -5.57 -20.66 -13.39
CA ALA A 59 -4.83 -21.16 -12.23
C ALA A 59 -4.05 -20.04 -11.51
N ASP A 60 -3.48 -19.10 -12.25
CA ASP A 60 -2.75 -17.96 -11.69
C ASP A 60 -3.69 -16.99 -10.98
N ALA A 61 -4.83 -16.64 -11.59
CA ALA A 61 -5.86 -15.83 -10.94
C ALA A 61 -6.40 -16.48 -9.66
N THR A 62 -6.67 -17.78 -9.72
CA THR A 62 -7.09 -18.57 -8.55
C THR A 62 -6.04 -18.51 -7.45
N ARG A 63 -4.76 -18.68 -7.78
CA ARG A 63 -3.67 -18.63 -6.79
C ARG A 63 -3.51 -17.23 -6.19
N ALA A 64 -3.73 -16.18 -6.96
CA ALA A 64 -3.63 -14.80 -6.49
C ALA A 64 -4.76 -14.41 -5.53
N LEU A 65 -5.97 -14.92 -5.77
CA LEU A 65 -7.19 -14.54 -5.03
C LEU A 65 -7.65 -15.56 -3.98
N ARG A 66 -7.01 -16.74 -3.89
CA ARG A 66 -7.35 -17.73 -2.86
C ARG A 66 -7.11 -17.20 -1.44
N GLY A 67 -7.87 -17.74 -0.49
CA GLY A 67 -7.80 -17.36 0.92
C GLY A 67 -8.76 -16.22 1.25
N ALA A 68 -9.45 -16.37 2.38
CA ALA A 68 -10.30 -15.33 2.92
C ALA A 68 -9.43 -14.18 3.47
N ALA A 69 -9.88 -12.94 3.26
CA ALA A 69 -9.31 -11.80 3.95
C ALA A 69 -9.59 -11.91 5.44
N GLN A 70 -8.56 -11.75 6.26
CA GLN A 70 -8.66 -11.66 7.71
C GLN A 70 -8.76 -10.18 8.12
N ALA A 71 -9.34 -9.92 9.28
CA ALA A 71 -9.36 -8.58 9.85
C ALA A 71 -7.93 -8.04 10.00
N ALA A 72 -7.68 -6.85 9.47
CA ALA A 72 -6.39 -6.18 9.53
C ALA A 72 -6.37 -5.21 10.73
N ASP A 73 -6.36 -5.76 11.95
CA ASP A 73 -6.16 -5.00 13.18
C ASP A 73 -4.71 -4.48 13.32
N SER A 74 -4.43 -3.69 14.36
CA SER A 74 -3.09 -3.13 14.59
C SER A 74 -2.01 -4.20 14.73
N ASP A 75 -2.32 -5.32 15.36
CA ASP A 75 -1.35 -6.38 15.66
C ASP A 75 -1.00 -7.17 14.40
N SER A 76 -2.00 -7.49 13.58
CA SER A 76 -1.81 -8.13 12.28
C SER A 76 -1.03 -7.24 11.31
N VAL A 77 -1.27 -5.92 11.31
CA VAL A 77 -0.48 -4.96 10.54
C VAL A 77 0.96 -4.90 11.04
N ALA A 78 1.18 -4.82 12.36
CA ALA A 78 2.51 -4.83 12.94
C ALA A 78 3.29 -6.12 12.59
N ALA A 79 2.60 -7.26 12.54
CA ALA A 79 3.17 -8.56 12.19
C ALA A 79 3.61 -8.68 10.72
N LEU A 80 3.31 -7.68 9.87
CA LEU A 80 3.79 -7.62 8.49
C LEU A 80 5.26 -7.22 8.38
N ALA A 81 5.84 -6.58 9.40
CA ALA A 81 7.20 -6.07 9.35
C ALA A 81 8.21 -7.16 8.92
N GLY A 82 9.14 -6.78 8.03
CA GLY A 82 10.20 -7.66 7.54
C GLY A 82 10.21 -7.84 6.03
N ASP A 83 11.05 -8.80 5.59
CA ASP A 83 11.24 -9.14 4.19
C ASP A 83 10.22 -10.16 3.70
N TRP A 84 9.75 -9.96 2.47
CA TRP A 84 8.74 -10.79 1.81
C TRP A 84 9.15 -11.17 0.39
N SER A 85 8.73 -12.37 -0.02
CA SER A 85 8.62 -12.71 -1.44
C SER A 85 7.27 -12.22 -1.93
N CYS A 86 7.27 -11.41 -2.98
CA CYS A 86 6.04 -10.85 -3.56
C CYS A 86 5.90 -11.18 -5.03
N ARG A 87 4.67 -11.39 -5.50
CA ARG A 87 4.38 -11.67 -6.91
C ARG A 87 3.21 -10.83 -7.38
N MET A 88 3.40 -10.15 -8.51
CA MET A 88 2.34 -9.42 -9.19
C MET A 88 1.59 -10.34 -10.16
N THR A 89 0.27 -10.34 -10.07
CA THR A 89 -0.64 -10.96 -11.03
C THR A 89 -1.64 -9.90 -11.50
N LYS A 90 -1.63 -9.59 -12.79
CA LYS A 90 -2.55 -8.64 -13.42
C LYS A 90 -3.73 -9.42 -13.98
N LEU A 91 -4.95 -8.99 -13.68
CA LEU A 91 -6.20 -9.65 -14.05
C LEU A 91 -7.09 -8.67 -14.84
N GLY A 92 -7.55 -9.13 -16.01
CA GLY A 92 -8.32 -8.35 -16.97
C GLY A 92 -7.55 -7.18 -17.56
N GLY A 93 -8.17 -6.49 -18.52
CA GLY A 93 -7.58 -5.37 -19.28
C GLY A 93 -7.04 -5.85 -20.62
N ASN A 94 -5.79 -5.51 -20.92
CA ASN A 94 -5.15 -5.86 -22.20
C ASN A 94 -5.07 -7.38 -22.43
N LEU A 95 -4.94 -8.16 -21.36
CA LEU A 95 -4.87 -9.62 -21.38
C LEU A 95 -5.77 -10.19 -20.28
N PRO A 96 -6.29 -11.43 -20.42
CA PRO A 96 -7.12 -12.05 -19.39
C PRO A 96 -6.38 -12.17 -18.04
N ALA A 97 -5.16 -12.69 -18.04
CA ALA A 97 -4.27 -12.63 -16.90
C ALA A 97 -2.80 -12.64 -17.31
N VAL A 98 -1.95 -12.01 -16.51
CA VAL A 98 -0.48 -12.09 -16.60
C VAL A 98 0.10 -12.24 -15.20
N SER A 99 0.92 -13.28 -14.99
CA SER A 99 1.59 -13.53 -13.71
C SER A 99 3.10 -13.39 -13.86
N TYR A 100 3.71 -12.54 -13.03
CA TYR A 100 5.14 -12.29 -13.06
C TYR A 100 5.90 -13.26 -12.15
N PRO A 101 7.23 -13.42 -12.29
CA PRO A 101 8.05 -14.12 -11.29
C PRO A 101 8.05 -13.40 -9.93
N PRO A 102 8.51 -14.07 -8.85
CA PRO A 102 8.66 -13.43 -7.55
C PRO A 102 9.70 -12.31 -7.55
N PHE A 103 9.47 -11.31 -6.69
CA PHE A 103 10.34 -10.19 -6.39
C PHE A 103 10.58 -10.11 -4.88
N ARG A 104 11.55 -9.29 -4.47
CA ARG A 104 11.75 -8.95 -3.06
C ARG A 104 10.90 -7.75 -2.71
N CYS A 105 10.18 -7.83 -1.59
CA CYS A 105 9.42 -6.75 -1.01
C CYS A 105 9.74 -6.61 0.48
N ARG A 106 9.41 -5.48 1.08
CA ARG A 106 9.63 -5.22 2.51
C ARG A 106 8.49 -4.38 3.08
N PHE A 107 8.07 -4.74 4.28
CA PHE A 107 7.33 -3.85 5.17
C PHE A 107 8.26 -3.34 6.27
N ALA A 108 8.16 -2.06 6.61
CA ALA A 108 8.96 -1.44 7.67
C ALA A 108 8.15 -0.39 8.42
N ALA A 109 8.29 -0.34 9.75
CA ALA A 109 7.75 0.77 10.53
C ALA A 109 8.71 1.98 10.41
N MET A 110 8.22 3.08 9.86
CA MET A 110 8.94 4.35 9.77
C MET A 110 8.10 5.43 10.45
N GLU A 111 8.65 6.06 11.48
CA GLU A 111 7.97 7.14 12.22
C GLU A 111 6.55 6.77 12.68
N GLY A 112 6.35 5.52 13.10
CA GLY A 112 5.05 5.02 13.57
C GLY A 112 4.08 4.60 12.46
N VAL A 113 4.45 4.74 11.18
CA VAL A 113 3.64 4.33 10.03
C VAL A 113 4.25 3.09 9.38
N MET A 114 3.41 2.11 9.03
CA MET A 114 3.87 0.92 8.29
C MET A 114 4.05 1.26 6.81
N THR A 115 5.27 1.17 6.31
CA THR A 115 5.59 1.37 4.89
C THR A 115 5.72 0.05 4.15
N PHE A 116 5.52 0.10 2.84
CA PHE A 116 5.68 -1.03 1.93
C PHE A 116 6.53 -0.62 0.74
N GLU A 117 7.48 -1.48 0.35
CA GLU A 117 8.27 -1.29 -0.86
C GLU A 117 8.49 -2.59 -1.63
N LYS A 118 8.32 -2.54 -2.95
CA LYS A 118 8.82 -3.56 -3.89
C LYS A 118 10.26 -3.24 -4.29
N LEU A 119 11.20 -4.01 -3.75
CA LEU A 119 12.65 -3.76 -3.80
C LEU A 119 13.33 -4.19 -5.11
N THR A 120 12.73 -5.10 -5.89
CA THR A 120 13.31 -5.60 -7.15
C THR A 120 12.33 -5.61 -8.32
N GLY A 121 12.86 -5.73 -9.54
CA GLY A 121 12.11 -5.62 -10.80
C GLY A 121 12.16 -4.23 -11.41
N SER A 122 11.80 -4.13 -12.69
CA SER A 122 11.81 -2.88 -13.46
C SER A 122 10.71 -1.91 -13.04
N GLN A 123 9.51 -2.42 -12.75
CA GLN A 123 8.42 -1.64 -12.17
C GLN A 123 8.40 -1.85 -10.66
N ARG A 124 8.48 -0.76 -9.90
CA ARG A 124 8.48 -0.72 -8.44
C ARG A 124 7.27 0.05 -7.92
N THR A 125 6.99 -0.13 -6.63
CA THR A 125 6.00 0.66 -5.90
C THR A 125 6.49 0.85 -4.48
N ARG A 126 6.30 2.06 -3.93
CA ARG A 126 6.65 2.43 -2.55
C ARG A 126 5.53 3.30 -1.98
N GLY A 127 5.15 3.03 -0.74
CA GLY A 127 4.09 3.76 -0.07
C GLY A 127 3.93 3.35 1.39
N PHE A 128 2.77 3.68 1.95
CA PHE A 128 2.44 3.41 3.34
C PHE A 128 1.04 2.84 3.50
N LEU A 129 0.83 2.19 4.64
CA LEU A 129 -0.45 1.64 5.05
C LEU A 129 -1.16 2.62 5.98
N ARG A 130 -2.48 2.70 5.83
CA ARG A 130 -3.35 3.51 6.67
C ARG A 130 -4.68 2.80 6.88
N SER A 131 -5.28 2.96 8.06
CA SER A 131 -6.66 2.53 8.31
C SER A 131 -7.65 3.41 7.55
N ASP A 132 -8.70 2.81 7.02
CA ASP A 132 -9.80 3.47 6.34
C ASP A 132 -11.10 2.73 6.67
N GLY A 133 -11.77 3.12 7.76
CA GLY A 133 -12.86 2.34 8.34
C GLY A 133 -12.36 0.95 8.78
N GLU A 134 -12.99 -0.11 8.26
CA GLU A 134 -12.63 -1.50 8.57
C GLU A 134 -11.52 -2.08 7.66
N ARG A 135 -11.10 -1.35 6.62
CA ARG A 135 -10.03 -1.78 5.71
C ARG A 135 -8.71 -1.11 6.05
N VAL A 136 -7.61 -1.76 5.68
CA VAL A 136 -6.28 -1.15 5.62
C VAL A 136 -5.92 -0.93 4.16
N VAL A 137 -5.58 0.32 3.82
CA VAL A 137 -5.26 0.72 2.45
C VAL A 137 -3.78 1.04 2.31
N TYR A 138 -3.23 0.70 1.16
CA TYR A 138 -1.93 1.15 0.68
C TYR A 138 -2.12 2.43 -0.13
N LEU A 139 -1.33 3.46 0.19
CA LEU A 139 -1.23 4.70 -0.57
C LEU A 139 0.23 4.89 -0.96
N GLY A 140 0.51 5.04 -2.24
CA GLY A 140 1.90 5.12 -2.68
C GLY A 140 2.08 5.50 -4.14
N SER A 141 3.28 5.27 -4.61
CA SER A 141 3.72 5.63 -5.95
C SER A 141 4.29 4.41 -6.65
N SER A 142 3.84 4.17 -7.87
CA SER A 142 4.48 3.29 -8.82
C SER A 142 5.51 4.06 -9.64
N PHE A 143 6.63 3.42 -9.97
CA PHE A 143 7.77 4.07 -10.66
C PHE A 143 8.69 3.04 -11.32
N VAL A 144 9.55 3.50 -12.23
CA VAL A 144 10.56 2.66 -12.89
C VAL A 144 11.82 2.58 -12.04
N GLN A 145 12.48 1.42 -12.04
CA GLN A 145 13.75 1.21 -11.34
C GLN A 145 14.77 2.29 -11.72
N GLY A 146 15.34 2.94 -10.70
CA GLY A 146 16.35 3.98 -10.87
C GLY A 146 15.77 5.40 -10.82
N GLU A 147 14.45 5.54 -10.86
CA GLU A 147 13.76 6.81 -10.63
C GLU A 147 13.44 6.99 -9.15
N GLU A 148 13.39 8.26 -8.72
CA GLU A 148 12.89 8.61 -7.39
C GLU A 148 11.36 8.69 -7.43
N PRO A 149 10.64 7.93 -6.58
CA PRO A 149 9.19 8.01 -6.53
C PRO A 149 8.73 9.38 -6.03
N ARG A 150 7.72 9.94 -6.68
CA ARG A 150 6.97 11.08 -6.12
C ARG A 150 6.20 10.63 -4.87
N ALA A 151 6.12 11.48 -3.84
CA ALA A 151 5.26 11.23 -2.68
C ALA A 151 3.78 11.18 -3.08
N TYR A 152 2.96 10.41 -2.37
CA TYR A 152 1.57 10.17 -2.75
C TYR A 152 0.71 11.45 -2.76
N ASP A 153 0.94 12.31 -1.79
CA ASP A 153 0.31 13.62 -1.60
C ASP A 153 0.79 14.70 -2.59
N ASP A 154 1.96 14.52 -3.20
CA ASP A 154 2.52 15.44 -4.20
C ASP A 154 1.96 15.22 -5.61
N PHE A 155 1.12 14.20 -5.84
CA PHE A 155 0.51 13.99 -7.14
C PHE A 155 -0.57 15.04 -7.43
N PRO A 156 -0.65 15.58 -8.67
CA PRO A 156 -1.72 16.50 -9.05
C PRO A 156 -3.08 15.80 -9.00
N GLU A 157 -4.16 16.54 -8.74
CA GLU A 157 -5.52 15.99 -8.69
C GLU A 157 -5.84 15.15 -9.93
N THR A 158 -5.55 15.70 -11.11
CA THR A 158 -5.63 14.99 -12.39
C THR A 158 -4.25 14.50 -12.80
N VAL A 159 -4.13 13.20 -13.06
CA VAL A 159 -2.87 12.58 -13.51
C VAL A 159 -2.74 12.66 -15.03
N ASP A 160 -1.64 13.24 -15.51
CA ASP A 160 -1.26 13.20 -16.93
C ASP A 160 -0.45 11.93 -17.22
N LEU A 161 -1.08 10.95 -17.87
CA LEU A 161 -0.46 9.67 -18.24
C LEU A 161 0.62 9.77 -19.32
N SER A 162 0.75 10.93 -19.97
CA SER A 162 1.79 11.20 -20.97
C SER A 162 3.04 11.86 -20.39
N ALA A 163 2.95 12.43 -19.18
CA ALA A 163 4.00 13.26 -18.60
C ALA A 163 5.03 12.50 -17.75
N GLY A 164 4.79 11.23 -17.40
CA GLY A 164 5.74 10.47 -16.59
C GLY A 164 5.45 9.00 -16.40
N GLU A 165 6.48 8.29 -15.93
CA GLU A 165 6.42 6.87 -15.56
C GLU A 165 6.03 6.67 -14.08
N THR A 166 6.09 7.73 -13.27
CA THR A 166 5.61 7.69 -11.88
C THR A 166 4.13 8.01 -11.79
N LEU A 167 3.36 7.15 -11.12
CA LEU A 167 1.90 7.25 -11.02
C LEU A 167 1.42 6.93 -9.60
N PRO A 168 0.38 7.61 -9.10
CA PRO A 168 -0.18 7.27 -7.80
C PRO A 168 -0.79 5.88 -7.88
N ASP A 169 -0.59 5.11 -6.82
CA ASP A 169 -1.09 3.75 -6.71
C ASP A 169 -1.78 3.56 -5.38
N VAL A 170 -2.86 2.79 -5.39
CA VAL A 170 -3.75 2.60 -4.25
C VAL A 170 -4.23 1.16 -4.23
N GLY A 171 -4.31 0.57 -3.05
CA GLY A 171 -4.83 -0.78 -2.90
C GLY A 171 -5.37 -1.10 -1.53
N VAL A 172 -6.09 -2.21 -1.43
CA VAL A 172 -6.56 -2.78 -0.17
C VAL A 172 -5.62 -3.91 0.23
N LEU A 173 -5.09 -3.83 1.44
CA LEU A 173 -4.30 -4.89 2.04
C LEU A 173 -5.23 -5.92 2.69
N GLU A 174 -4.97 -7.19 2.42
CA GLU A 174 -5.65 -8.31 3.05
C GLU A 174 -4.61 -9.31 3.57
N VAL A 175 -4.65 -9.60 4.87
CA VAL A 175 -3.93 -10.75 5.43
C VAL A 175 -4.72 -12.00 5.09
N THR A 176 -4.08 -12.99 4.49
CA THR A 176 -4.75 -14.21 3.98
C THR A 176 -4.35 -15.47 4.75
N GLY A 177 -3.36 -15.37 5.64
CA GLY A 177 -2.90 -16.47 6.49
C GLY A 177 -1.63 -16.13 7.25
N PRO A 178 -1.15 -17.03 8.13
CA PRO A 178 0.16 -16.92 8.72
C PRO A 178 1.23 -16.84 7.63
N GLY A 179 1.92 -15.70 7.54
CA GLY A 179 2.94 -15.48 6.50
C GLY A 179 2.39 -15.39 5.08
N SER A 180 1.11 -15.05 4.92
CA SER A 180 0.53 -14.74 3.62
C SER A 180 -0.37 -13.52 3.68
N ALA A 181 -0.21 -12.64 2.70
CA ALA A 181 -1.06 -11.48 2.50
C ALA A 181 -1.17 -11.17 1.01
N ARG A 182 -2.00 -10.20 0.67
CA ARG A 182 -2.03 -9.58 -0.67
C ARG A 182 -2.41 -8.12 -0.60
N ILE A 183 -1.99 -7.36 -1.59
CA ILE A 183 -2.52 -6.02 -1.85
C ILE A 183 -3.28 -6.07 -3.17
N LEU A 184 -4.54 -5.64 -3.16
CA LEU A 184 -5.44 -5.56 -4.31
C LEU A 184 -5.46 -4.13 -4.82
N PHE A 185 -4.99 -3.88 -6.03
CA PHE A 185 -4.97 -2.54 -6.64
C PHE A 185 -6.04 -2.47 -7.74
N PRO A 186 -7.21 -1.87 -7.46
CA PRO A 186 -8.28 -1.75 -8.44
C PRO A 186 -7.97 -0.65 -9.46
N ARG A 187 -8.31 -0.91 -10.72
CA ARG A 187 -8.20 0.02 -11.85
C ARG A 187 -6.86 0.78 -11.87
N PRO A 188 -5.71 0.08 -11.84
CA PRO A 188 -4.43 0.76 -12.00
C PRO A 188 -4.43 1.51 -13.34
N TYR A 189 -3.73 2.65 -13.40
CA TYR A 189 -3.68 3.49 -14.60
C TYR A 189 -3.18 2.78 -15.86
N ARG A 190 -2.49 1.63 -15.71
CA ARG A 190 -1.90 0.89 -16.83
C ARG A 190 -2.36 -0.56 -16.88
N GLU A 191 -2.62 -1.01 -18.11
CA GLU A 191 -2.69 -2.39 -18.60
C GLU A 191 -3.82 -3.29 -18.10
N SER A 192 -4.35 -3.08 -16.90
CA SER A 192 -5.17 -4.09 -16.21
C SER A 192 -6.36 -3.52 -15.44
N VAL A 193 -7.34 -4.38 -15.17
CA VAL A 193 -8.52 -4.02 -14.37
C VAL A 193 -8.24 -4.18 -12.88
N LEU A 194 -7.51 -5.24 -12.50
CA LEU A 194 -7.10 -5.51 -11.14
C LEU A 194 -5.66 -6.03 -11.11
N ASN A 195 -4.81 -5.38 -10.32
CA ASN A 195 -3.51 -5.93 -9.95
C ASN A 195 -3.61 -6.60 -8.58
N VAL A 196 -3.02 -7.78 -8.44
CA VAL A 196 -2.92 -8.50 -7.17
C VAL A 196 -1.45 -8.74 -6.86
N LEU A 197 -0.95 -8.08 -5.83
CA LEU A 197 0.38 -8.35 -5.30
C LEU A 197 0.28 -9.31 -4.13
N THR A 198 0.54 -10.59 -4.40
CA THR A 198 0.62 -11.61 -3.34
C THR A 198 1.94 -11.52 -2.60
N LEU A 199 1.90 -11.83 -1.30
CA LEU A 199 3.01 -11.77 -0.36
C LEU A 199 3.10 -13.10 0.39
N THR A 200 4.31 -13.67 0.47
CA THR A 200 4.62 -14.91 1.19
C THR A 200 5.95 -14.83 1.94
N ARG A 201 6.01 -15.47 3.11
CA ARG A 201 7.23 -15.71 3.91
C ARG A 201 7.29 -17.15 4.38
#